data_AF-A0A4Q3RBH2-F1
#
_entry.id   AF-A0A4Q3RBH2-F1
#
_cell.length_a   1.000
_cell.length_b   1.000
_cell.length_c   1.000
_cell.angle_alpha   90.00
_cell.angle_beta   90.00
_cell.angle_gamma   90.00
#
_symmetry.space_group_name_H-M   'P 1'
#
loop_
_entity.id
_entity.type
_entity.pdbx_description
1 polymer ?
#
loop_
_entity_poly.entity_id
_entity_poly.type
_entity_poly.pdbx_seq_one_letter_code
_entity_poly.pdbx_strand_id
1 'polypeptide(L)' 'EDVPGGAAAYMYNKVMEEQSGYKYLDVAPRTLTAKANRPGYGSDGDYFAKPNTEDVVRVVKQMMAE' A
#
# COMPACT_ATOMS: atom_id res chain seq x y z
N GLU A 1 3.22 11.60 -1.42
CA GLU A 1 2.46 11.92 -0.17
C GLU A 1 3.41 12.63 0.77
N ASP A 2 2.99 13.70 1.47
CA ASP A 2 3.90 14.45 2.36
C ASP A 2 4.40 13.59 3.54
N VAL A 3 3.59 12.61 3.97
CA VAL A 3 4.00 11.52 4.85
C VAL A 3 3.63 10.21 4.18
N PRO A 4 4.58 9.31 3.88
CA PRO A 4 4.29 8.08 3.16
C PRO A 4 3.43 7.14 4.01
N GLY A 5 2.26 6.79 3.51
CA GLY A 5 1.48 5.65 3.99
C GLY A 5 0.64 5.89 5.24
N GLY A 6 0.34 7.14 5.60
CA GLY A 6 -0.43 7.45 6.81
C GLY A 6 -1.81 6.77 6.83
N ALA A 7 -2.58 6.88 5.73
CA ALA A 7 -3.89 6.25 5.65
C ALA A 7 -3.81 4.72 5.64
N ALA A 8 -2.85 4.16 4.92
CA ALA A 8 -2.64 2.71 4.86
C ALA A 8 -2.19 2.13 6.22
N ALA A 9 -1.34 2.85 6.95
CA ALA A 9 -0.91 2.48 8.29
C ALA A 9 -2.07 2.50 9.29
N TYR A 10 -2.96 3.49 9.20
CA TYR A 10 -4.16 3.54 10.03
C TYR A 10 -5.10 2.35 9.77
N MET A 11 -5.37 2.05 8.49
CA MET A 11 -6.19 0.89 8.12
C MET A 11 -5.55 -0.43 8.55
N TYR A 12 -4.22 -0.54 8.41
CA TYR A 12 -3.47 -1.70 8.85
C TYR A 12 -3.60 -1.93 10.35
N ASN A 13 -3.41 -0.89 11.16
CA ASN A 13 -3.55 -0.99 12.62
C ASN A 13 -4.97 -1.46 13.01
N LYS A 14 -6.01 -0.89 12.41
CA LYS A 14 -7.40 -1.31 12.66
C LYS A 14 -7.66 -2.79 12.38
N VAL A 15 -7.19 -3.29 11.24
CA VAL A 15 -7.44 -4.69 10.85
C VAL A 15 -6.56 -5.66 11.65
N MET A 16 -5.30 -5.29 11.88
CA MET A 16 -4.34 -6.19 12.52
C MET A 16 -4.48 -6.21 14.05
N GLU A 17 -4.58 -5.05 14.69
CA GLU A 17 -4.61 -4.94 16.15
C GLU A 17 -6.03 -5.09 16.69
N GLU A 18 -6.98 -4.27 16.23
CA GLU A 18 -8.33 -4.25 16.81
C GLU A 18 -9.16 -5.46 16.39
N GLN A 19 -9.07 -5.87 15.12
CA GLN A 19 -9.85 -7.00 14.59
C GLN A 19 -9.11 -8.34 14.70
N SER A 20 -7.88 -8.35 15.21
CA SER A 20 -7.03 -9.55 15.27
C SER A 20 -6.92 -10.28 13.91
N GLY A 21 -6.86 -9.52 12.81
CA GLY A 21 -6.86 -10.06 11.44
C GLY A 21 -5.69 -10.99 11.13
N TYR A 22 -4.58 -10.88 11.88
CA TYR A 22 -3.42 -11.77 11.77
C TYR A 22 -3.75 -13.26 11.95
N LYS A 23 -4.87 -13.59 12.61
CA LYS A 23 -5.30 -14.99 12.81
C LYS A 23 -5.80 -15.67 11.53
N TYR A 24 -6.17 -14.88 10.53
CA TYR A 24 -6.78 -15.34 9.28
C TYR A 24 -5.88 -15.11 8.06
N LEU A 25 -4.63 -14.71 8.28
CA LEU A 25 -3.69 -14.41 7.21
C LEU A 25 -2.85 -15.65 6.93
N ASP A 26 -2.93 -16.14 5.70
CA ASP A 26 -2.04 -17.18 5.18
C ASP A 26 -0.65 -16.61 4.84
N VAL A 27 -0.58 -15.31 4.53
CA VAL A 27 0.64 -14.60 4.09
C VAL A 27 0.73 -13.24 4.76
N ALA A 28 1.96 -12.76 4.98
CA ALA A 28 2.22 -11.46 5.60
C ALA A 28 1.55 -10.31 4.82
N PRO A 29 0.76 -9.45 5.48
CA PRO A 29 0.08 -8.33 4.85
C PRO A 29 1.08 -7.25 4.39
N ARG A 30 0.80 -6.62 3.24
CA ARG A 30 1.65 -5.55 2.68
C ARG A 30 0.85 -4.26 2.50
N THR A 31 1.45 -3.12 2.86
CA THR A 31 0.87 -1.79 2.62
C THR A 31 1.45 -1.21 1.33
N LEU A 32 0.57 -0.71 0.46
CA LEU A 32 0.94 -0.18 -0.84
C LEU A 32 0.57 1.31 -0.86
N THR A 33 1.58 2.16 -0.89
CA THR A 33 1.44 3.60 -0.63
C THR A 33 2.12 4.39 -1.75
N ALA A 34 1.68 5.63 -1.95
CA ALA A 34 2.33 6.52 -2.90
C ALA A 34 3.79 6.77 -2.48
N LYS A 35 4.67 6.92 -3.46
CA LYS A 35 6.08 7.23 -3.18
C LYS A 35 6.17 8.52 -2.36
N ALA A 36 7.18 8.57 -1.48
CA ALA A 36 7.52 9.79 -0.78
C ALA A 36 8.04 10.81 -1.79
N ASN A 37 7.16 11.68 -2.25
CA ASN A 37 7.46 12.75 -3.19
C ASN A 37 6.67 14.00 -2.85
N ARG A 38 7.27 15.15 -3.15
CA ARG A 38 6.54 16.43 -3.21
C ARG A 38 5.50 16.33 -4.32
N PRO A 39 4.29 16.91 -4.17
CA PRO A 39 3.28 16.89 -5.21
C PRO A 39 3.88 17.38 -6.53
N GLY A 40 3.87 16.53 -7.56
CA GLY A 40 4.36 16.89 -8.88
C GLY A 40 3.46 17.98 -9.48
N TYR A 41 4.07 19.01 -10.08
CA TYR A 41 3.30 20.02 -10.82
C TYR A 41 2.96 19.44 -12.21
N GLY A 42 1.77 18.85 -12.33
CA GLY A 42 1.26 18.29 -13.59
C GLY A 42 0.82 16.82 -13.51
N SER A 43 0.00 16.39 -14.47
CA SER A 43 -0.59 15.05 -14.53
C SER A 43 0.44 13.92 -14.71
N ASP A 44 1.60 14.20 -15.30
CA ASP A 44 2.68 13.21 -15.47
C ASP A 44 3.32 12.81 -14.14
N GLY A 45 3.38 13.73 -13.17
CA GLY A 45 3.90 13.43 -11.84
C GLY A 45 3.07 12.36 -11.11
N ASP A 46 1.76 12.33 -11.36
CA ASP A 46 0.85 11.36 -10.74
C ASP A 46 1.13 9.92 -11.17
N TYR A 47 1.59 9.71 -12.42
CA TYR A 47 1.88 8.37 -12.93
C TYR A 47 3.07 7.70 -12.23
N PHE A 48 4.07 8.50 -11.82
CA PHE A 48 5.26 8.01 -11.10
C PHE A 48 5.10 8.02 -9.58
N ALA A 49 4.19 8.85 -9.06
CA ALA A 49 3.96 9.09 -7.64
C ALA A 49 2.98 8.10 -7.02
N LYS A 50 1.86 7.86 -7.70
CA LYS A 50 0.74 7.07 -7.18
C LYS A 50 0.94 5.61 -7.57
N PRO A 51 0.55 4.67 -6.69
CA PRO A 51 0.55 3.27 -7.06
C PRO A 51 -0.41 3.05 -8.23
N ASN A 52 0.07 2.37 -9.26
CA ASN A 52 -0.71 2.06 -10.45
C ASN A 52 -1.27 0.63 -10.39
N THR A 53 -2.12 0.28 -11.35
CA THR A 53 -2.74 -1.05 -11.40
C THR A 53 -1.69 -2.17 -11.54
N GLU A 54 -0.58 -1.92 -12.24
CA GLU A 54 0.49 -2.91 -12.41
C GLU A 54 1.21 -3.21 -11.09
N ASP A 55 1.46 -2.19 -10.27
CA ASP A 55 2.06 -2.34 -8.94
C ASP A 55 1.18 -3.21 -8.03
N VAL A 56 -0.13 -2.99 -8.07
CA VAL A 56 -1.10 -3.81 -7.32
C VAL A 56 -1.05 -5.26 -7.78
N VAL A 57 -1.15 -5.50 -9.10
CA VAL A 57 -1.13 -6.87 -9.66
C VAL A 57 0.18 -7.58 -9.34
N ARG A 58 1.31 -6.87 -9.41
CA ARG A 58 2.63 -7.42 -9.10
C ARG A 58 2.74 -7.83 -7.64
N VAL A 59 2.30 -6.98 -6.71
CA VAL A 59 2.34 -7.28 -5.27
C VAL A 59 1.42 -8.45 -4.93
N VAL A 60 0.21 -8.49 -5.49
CA VAL A 60 -0.72 -9.61 -5.28
C VAL A 60 -0.13 -10.93 -5.79
N LYS A 61 0.47 -10.94 -6.99
CA LYS A 61 1.13 -12.13 -7.54
C LYS A 61 2.30 -12.60 -6.67
N GLN A 62 3.07 -11.68 -6.11
CA GLN A 62 4.15 -12.04 -5.18
C GLN A 62 3.60 -12.65 -3.89
N MET A 63 2.52 -12.10 -3.33
CA MET A 63 1.88 -12.64 -2.13
C MET A 63 1.29 -14.03 -2.36
N MET A 64 0.75 -14.31 -3.56
CA MET A 64 0.22 -15.65 -3.88
C MET A 64 1.31 -16.72 -4.11
N ALA A 65 2.55 -16.30 -4.34
CA ALA A 65 3.68 -17.20 -4.61
C ALA A 65 4.55 -17.46 -3.35
N GLU A 66 4.18 -16.89 -2.21
CA GLU A 66 4.81 -17.03 -0.90
C GLU A 66 4.12 -18.14 -0.11
#